data_AF-A0A7X7KY28-F1
#
_entry.id   AF-A0A7X7KY28-F1
#
_cell.length_a   1.000
_cell.length_b   1.000
_cell.length_c   1.000
_cell.angle_alpha   90.00
_cell.angle_beta   90.00
_cell.angle_gamma   90.00
#
_symmetry.space_group_name_H-M   'P 1'
#
loop_
_entity.id
_entity.type
_entity.pdbx_description
1 polymer ?
#
loop_
_entity_poly.entity_id
_entity_poly.type
_entity_poly.pdbx_seq_one_letter_code
_entity_poly.pdbx_strand_id
1 'polypeptide(L)'
;GKGDLYERRRGAGHGGRGGGPGTYGDAGGGLVYGNTNAPTLPGSGGCGDGSFANAYLGVSGYGGGLIRLEARDTVFVDGAITANGGKILPAQVGGGSGGAIFIACRAFTGTGLLSAMVANSAATTGGAGGGRIAVWKQVSATAGTALLAGAGVVPGVVIAEGPLDTFTGAVVVDGGTGYNPGDAGTIRYLDGRPRGTVLLLR
;
A
#
# COMPACT_ATOMS: atom_id res chain seq x y z
N GLY A 1 -12.24 10.52 -5.46
CA GLY A 1 -10.91 9.91 -5.33
C GLY A 1 -9.86 10.95 -5.61
N LYS A 2 -8.55 10.64 -5.53
CA LYS A 2 -7.50 11.57 -5.96
C LYS A 2 -7.42 11.65 -7.50
N GLY A 3 -8.53 12.05 -8.12
CA GLY A 3 -8.76 12.21 -9.57
C GLY A 3 -9.95 13.15 -9.78
N ASP A 4 -9.88 13.96 -10.83
CA ASP A 4 -10.77 15.09 -11.10
C ASP A 4 -12.24 14.67 -11.25
N LEU A 5 -13.14 15.62 -10.95
CA LEU A 5 -14.60 15.45 -10.85
C LEU A 5 -15.31 14.99 -12.14
N TYR A 6 -14.58 14.77 -13.23
CA TYR A 6 -15.08 14.25 -14.51
C TYR A 6 -14.75 12.75 -14.73
N GLU A 7 -13.99 12.13 -13.83
CA GLU A 7 -13.47 10.78 -14.04
C GLU A 7 -14.42 9.68 -13.55
N ARG A 8 -15.17 9.09 -14.47
CA ARG A 8 -16.16 8.04 -14.14
C ARG A 8 -15.47 6.68 -13.94
N ARG A 9 -15.87 5.91 -12.92
CA ARG A 9 -15.58 4.46 -12.76
C ARG A 9 -14.11 4.03 -12.76
N ARG A 10 -13.20 4.94 -12.36
CA ARG A 10 -11.76 4.66 -12.28
C ARG A 10 -11.38 4.00 -10.98
N GLY A 11 -10.43 3.06 -11.04
CA GLY A 11 -9.84 2.49 -9.84
C GLY A 11 -8.99 3.54 -9.13
N ALA A 12 -9.07 3.59 -7.80
CA ALA A 12 -8.18 4.43 -7.01
C ALA A 12 -6.73 3.92 -7.08
N GLY A 13 -5.76 4.81 -6.88
CA GLY A 13 -4.33 4.48 -6.76
C GLY A 13 -3.82 4.69 -5.33
N HIS A 14 -2.73 4.04 -4.97
CA HIS A 14 -1.92 4.35 -3.77
C HIS A 14 -0.49 3.83 -3.91
N GLY A 15 -0.25 2.56 -3.57
CA GLY A 15 1.03 1.89 -3.79
C GLY A 15 1.23 1.52 -5.26
N GLY A 16 0.16 1.03 -5.89
CA GLY A 16 0.03 0.85 -7.33
C GLY A 16 -0.90 1.88 -7.96
N ARG A 17 -0.78 2.06 -9.28
CA ARG A 17 -1.69 2.90 -10.05
C ARG A 17 -3.03 2.19 -10.24
N GLY A 18 -4.14 2.93 -10.18
CA GLY A 18 -5.43 2.40 -10.58
C GLY A 18 -5.57 2.31 -12.09
N GLY A 19 -6.42 1.40 -12.57
CA GLY A 19 -6.83 1.30 -13.96
C GLY A 19 -7.98 2.25 -14.33
N GLY A 20 -8.13 2.52 -15.63
CA GLY A 20 -9.25 3.28 -16.20
C GLY A 20 -10.39 2.37 -16.73
N PRO A 21 -11.60 2.91 -16.95
CA PRO A 21 -12.70 2.20 -17.61
C PRO A 21 -12.52 2.18 -19.13
N GLY A 22 -13.05 1.16 -19.81
CA GLY A 22 -12.96 1.06 -21.27
C GLY A 22 -13.84 2.02 -22.08
N THR A 23 -14.80 2.68 -21.44
CA THR A 23 -15.86 3.44 -22.15
C THR A 23 -15.53 4.92 -22.37
N TYR A 24 -14.43 5.44 -21.81
CA TYR A 24 -14.13 6.89 -21.77
C TYR A 24 -12.73 7.26 -22.28
N GLY A 25 -12.11 6.41 -23.10
CA GLY A 25 -10.71 6.54 -23.52
C GLY A 25 -9.74 6.13 -22.41
N ASP A 26 -8.52 5.71 -22.77
CA ASP A 26 -7.49 5.13 -21.88
C ASP A 26 -6.88 6.11 -20.85
N ALA A 27 -7.65 7.09 -20.41
CA ALA A 27 -7.26 7.92 -19.29
C ALA A 27 -7.22 7.01 -18.03
N GLY A 28 -5.99 6.66 -17.61
CA GLY A 28 -5.71 5.70 -16.54
C GLY A 28 -6.37 6.05 -15.20
N GLY A 29 -6.29 5.17 -14.21
CA GLY A 29 -6.90 5.41 -12.90
C GLY A 29 -6.05 6.27 -11.97
N GLY A 30 -6.40 6.22 -10.69
CA GLY A 30 -5.78 7.04 -9.64
C GLY A 30 -4.27 6.86 -9.56
N LEU A 31 -3.57 7.95 -9.24
CA LEU A 31 -2.11 7.98 -9.21
C LEU A 31 -1.54 7.31 -7.96
N VAL A 32 -0.29 6.88 -8.09
CA VAL A 32 0.57 6.43 -7.00
C VAL A 32 0.93 7.63 -6.10
N TYR A 33 0.89 7.47 -4.78
CA TYR A 33 1.30 8.53 -3.84
C TYR A 33 1.85 7.99 -2.52
N GLY A 34 2.44 8.87 -1.71
CA GLY A 34 3.06 8.51 -0.44
C GLY A 34 4.47 7.94 -0.62
N ASN A 35 5.11 7.64 0.51
CA ASN A 35 6.49 7.19 0.56
C ASN A 35 6.53 5.66 0.65
N THR A 36 7.30 5.01 -0.24
CA THR A 36 7.50 3.55 -0.25
C THR A 36 8.20 3.05 1.01
N ASN A 37 9.18 3.82 1.48
CA ASN A 37 10.06 3.44 2.56
C ASN A 37 9.44 3.76 3.92
N ALA A 38 8.52 4.72 4.00
CA ALA A 38 7.83 5.13 5.22
C ALA A 38 6.36 5.47 4.92
N PRO A 39 5.49 4.49 4.65
CA PRO A 39 4.13 4.77 4.22
C PRO A 39 3.31 5.27 5.41
N THR A 40 2.93 6.55 5.36
CA THR A 40 2.19 7.26 6.42
C THR A 40 0.84 7.79 5.96
N LEU A 41 0.43 7.44 4.74
CA LEU A 41 -0.83 7.88 4.15
C LEU A 41 -1.76 6.68 3.93
N PRO A 42 -3.06 6.82 4.23
CA PRO A 42 -4.04 5.78 3.91
C PRO A 42 -4.28 5.69 2.40
N GLY A 43 -4.90 4.59 1.99
CA GLY A 43 -5.47 4.41 0.66
C GLY A 43 -6.59 5.41 0.39
N SER A 44 -7.01 5.52 -0.86
CA SER A 44 -8.04 6.47 -1.28
C SER A 44 -9.29 5.75 -1.77
N GLY A 45 -10.45 6.39 -1.56
CA GLY A 45 -11.69 5.90 -2.13
C GLY A 45 -11.71 6.00 -3.66
N GLY A 46 -12.38 5.06 -4.30
CA GLY A 46 -12.62 5.04 -5.73
C GLY A 46 -13.53 6.18 -6.19
N CYS A 47 -13.78 6.27 -7.50
CA CYS A 47 -14.75 7.20 -8.05
C CYS A 47 -16.07 6.51 -8.41
N GLY A 48 -17.19 7.16 -8.05
CA GLY A 48 -18.52 6.77 -8.49
C GLY A 48 -18.82 7.24 -9.92
N ASP A 49 -20.05 7.03 -10.37
CA ASP A 49 -20.58 7.62 -11.60
C ASP A 49 -21.66 8.63 -11.21
N GLY A 50 -21.38 9.92 -11.40
CA GLY A 50 -22.30 11.01 -11.07
C GLY A 50 -23.56 11.08 -11.94
N SER A 51 -23.71 10.18 -12.92
CA SER A 51 -24.79 10.20 -13.92
C SER A 51 -26.01 9.36 -13.52
N PHE A 52 -25.94 8.56 -12.46
CA PHE A 52 -27.09 7.79 -12.00
C PHE A 52 -27.98 8.68 -11.13
N ALA A 53 -29.18 9.00 -11.64
CA ALA A 53 -30.23 9.74 -10.94
C ALA A 53 -30.72 9.10 -9.62
N ASN A 54 -30.15 7.96 -9.23
CA ASN A 54 -30.40 7.33 -7.95
C ASN A 54 -29.17 7.50 -7.04
N ALA A 55 -29.14 8.64 -6.34
CA ALA A 55 -28.11 9.03 -5.37
C ALA A 55 -27.92 8.03 -4.20
N TYR A 56 -28.74 6.98 -4.11
CA TYR A 56 -28.55 5.85 -3.19
C TYR A 56 -27.36 4.94 -3.55
N LEU A 57 -26.77 5.05 -4.75
CA LEU A 57 -25.62 4.25 -5.22
C LEU A 57 -24.28 5.02 -5.26
N GLY A 58 -24.23 6.24 -4.71
CA GLY A 58 -23.05 7.12 -4.69
C GLY A 58 -21.88 6.65 -3.81
N VAL A 59 -21.85 5.39 -3.41
CA VAL A 59 -20.85 4.82 -2.51
C VAL A 59 -19.78 4.13 -3.36
N SER A 60 -18.63 4.79 -3.53
CA SER A 60 -17.47 4.19 -4.17
C SER A 60 -16.72 3.26 -3.21
N GLY A 61 -15.83 2.43 -3.75
CA GLY A 61 -15.00 1.59 -2.90
C GLY A 61 -14.15 2.43 -1.94
N TYR A 62 -14.01 1.96 -0.69
CA TYR A 62 -13.22 2.64 0.33
C TYR A 62 -11.74 2.26 0.22
N GLY A 63 -10.86 3.24 0.40
CA GLY A 63 -9.43 2.98 0.50
C GLY A 63 -9.08 2.25 1.80
N GLY A 64 -8.03 1.45 1.76
CA GLY A 64 -7.51 0.81 2.97
C GLY A 64 -6.94 1.81 3.97
N GLY A 65 -6.99 1.46 5.26
CA GLY A 65 -6.49 2.32 6.34
C GLY A 65 -4.96 2.41 6.41
N LEU A 66 -4.46 3.11 7.43
CA LEU A 66 -3.05 3.10 7.82
C LEU A 66 -2.91 2.31 9.11
N ILE A 67 -2.03 1.31 9.11
CA ILE A 67 -1.59 0.59 10.30
C ILE A 67 -0.13 0.96 10.54
N ARG A 68 0.16 1.66 11.63
CA ARG A 68 1.52 1.96 12.07
C ARG A 68 1.78 1.27 13.41
N LEU A 69 2.80 0.39 13.44
CA LEU A 69 3.21 -0.33 14.63
C LEU A 69 4.68 -0.07 14.92
N GLU A 70 4.96 0.41 16.13
CA GLU A 70 6.33 0.66 16.59
C GLU A 70 6.57 -0.11 17.88
N ALA A 71 7.53 -1.03 17.83
CA ALA A 71 7.91 -1.85 18.97
C ALA A 71 9.41 -1.70 19.22
N ARG A 72 9.82 -1.68 20.49
CA ARG A 72 11.26 -1.59 20.83
C ARG A 72 12.01 -2.87 20.52
N ASP A 73 11.33 -4.00 20.61
CA ASP A 73 11.94 -5.31 20.49
C ASP A 73 11.38 -6.08 19.29
N THR A 74 10.62 -7.14 19.55
CA THR A 74 10.21 -8.10 18.54
C THR A 74 8.74 -7.90 18.20
N VAL A 75 8.45 -7.92 16.91
CA VAL A 75 7.10 -8.03 16.37
C VAL A 75 6.98 -9.41 15.77
N PHE A 76 6.14 -10.24 16.38
CA PHE A 76 5.80 -11.58 15.92
C PHE A 76 4.38 -11.57 15.36
N VAL A 77 4.23 -11.93 14.07
CA VAL A 77 2.93 -11.95 13.39
C VAL A 77 2.59 -13.36 12.96
N ASP A 78 1.61 -13.96 13.62
CA ASP A 78 1.02 -15.27 13.27
C ASP A 78 -0.48 -15.18 12.96
N GLY A 79 -1.01 -13.96 12.95
CA GLY A 79 -2.35 -13.63 12.46
C GLY A 79 -2.28 -12.80 11.18
N ALA A 80 -3.30 -11.98 10.95
CA ALA A 80 -3.35 -11.08 9.80
C ALA A 80 -3.31 -9.61 10.24
N ILE A 81 -2.45 -8.82 9.60
CA ILE A 81 -2.46 -7.36 9.64
C ILE A 81 -2.93 -6.89 8.26
N THR A 82 -4.15 -6.35 8.18
CA THR A 82 -4.80 -6.03 6.91
C THR A 82 -5.16 -4.55 6.81
N ALA A 83 -4.59 -3.87 5.83
CA ALA A 83 -4.94 -2.53 5.40
C ALA A 83 -5.58 -2.57 3.99
N ASN A 84 -6.48 -3.52 3.77
CA ASN A 84 -7.04 -3.79 2.44
C ASN A 84 -8.02 -2.70 2.00
N GLY A 85 -7.97 -2.37 0.71
CA GLY A 85 -8.98 -1.54 0.07
C GLY A 85 -10.20 -2.37 -0.32
N GLY A 86 -11.38 -1.76 -0.23
CA GLY A 86 -12.65 -2.44 -0.48
C GLY A 86 -13.46 -1.83 -1.62
N LYS A 87 -14.52 -2.55 -1.98
CA LYS A 87 -15.60 -2.06 -2.84
C LYS A 87 -16.94 -2.16 -2.13
N ILE A 88 -17.90 -1.37 -2.57
CA ILE A 88 -19.30 -1.48 -2.14
C ILE A 88 -20.11 -1.98 -3.35
N LEU A 89 -21.02 -2.93 -3.11
CA LEU A 89 -21.94 -3.45 -4.12
C LEU A 89 -23.25 -2.64 -4.09
N PRO A 90 -23.93 -2.41 -5.24
CA PRO A 90 -23.72 -3.02 -6.56
C PRO A 90 -22.79 -2.28 -7.57
N ALA A 91 -21.72 -2.98 -7.95
CA ALA A 91 -21.10 -3.26 -9.26
C ALA A 91 -20.82 -2.21 -10.37
N GLN A 92 -21.02 -0.90 -10.21
CA GLN A 92 -20.67 0.06 -11.30
C GLN A 92 -19.81 1.25 -10.86
N VAL A 93 -19.01 1.08 -9.82
CA VAL A 93 -18.12 2.12 -9.27
C VAL A 93 -16.68 1.62 -9.18
N GLY A 94 -15.73 2.55 -9.22
CA GLY A 94 -14.32 2.23 -9.03
C GLY A 94 -14.02 1.73 -7.62
N GLY A 95 -13.16 0.71 -7.51
CA GLY A 95 -12.66 0.21 -6.23
C GLY A 95 -11.74 1.21 -5.51
N GLY A 96 -11.71 1.13 -4.17
CA GLY A 96 -10.75 1.87 -3.37
C GLY A 96 -9.38 1.19 -3.35
N SER A 97 -8.32 1.97 -3.21
CA SER A 97 -6.94 1.46 -3.24
C SER A 97 -6.53 0.81 -1.93
N GLY A 98 -5.48 -0.02 -1.99
CA GLY A 98 -4.88 -0.61 -0.80
C GLY A 98 -4.31 0.47 0.13
N GLY A 99 -4.28 0.18 1.42
CA GLY A 99 -3.82 1.08 2.47
C GLY A 99 -2.31 1.06 2.69
N ALA A 100 -1.89 1.36 3.91
CA ALA A 100 -0.50 1.35 4.34
C ALA A 100 -0.32 0.48 5.58
N ILE A 101 0.72 -0.36 5.58
CA ILE A 101 1.23 -1.04 6.77
C ILE A 101 2.66 -0.59 6.97
N PHE A 102 2.95 0.00 8.13
CA PHE A 102 4.28 0.45 8.51
C PHE A 102 4.66 -0.12 9.87
N ILE A 103 5.66 -0.99 9.89
CA ILE A 103 6.14 -1.65 11.12
C ILE A 103 7.58 -1.21 11.38
N ALA A 104 7.88 -0.71 12.57
CA ALA A 104 9.24 -0.43 13.00
C ALA A 104 9.57 -1.21 14.28
N CYS A 105 10.66 -1.98 14.25
CA CYS A 105 11.04 -2.88 15.33
C CYS A 105 12.53 -3.20 15.36
N ARG A 106 12.98 -3.94 16.38
CA ARG A 106 14.33 -4.52 16.40
C ARG A 106 14.36 -5.85 15.65
N ALA A 107 13.36 -6.69 15.83
CA ALA A 107 13.22 -7.96 15.12
C ALA A 107 11.78 -8.13 14.60
N PHE A 108 11.66 -8.67 13.39
CA PHE A 108 10.38 -8.96 12.75
C PHE A 108 10.35 -10.43 12.32
N THR A 109 9.35 -11.18 12.76
CA THR A 109 9.26 -12.63 12.49
C THR A 109 7.81 -13.11 12.50
N GLY A 110 7.61 -14.37 12.11
CA GLY A 110 6.31 -15.04 12.08
C GLY A 110 5.95 -15.60 10.71
N THR A 111 4.75 -16.17 10.66
CA THR A 111 4.19 -16.95 9.55
C THR A 111 2.87 -16.39 9.04
N GLY A 112 2.39 -15.30 9.64
CA GLY A 112 1.11 -14.69 9.36
C GLY A 112 1.04 -13.92 8.03
N LEU A 113 0.04 -13.03 7.92
CA LEU A 113 -0.26 -12.27 6.71
C LEU A 113 -0.09 -10.78 6.95
N LEU A 114 0.66 -10.10 6.07
CA LEU A 114 0.56 -8.65 5.88
C LEU A 114 -0.14 -8.39 4.54
N SER A 115 -1.28 -7.71 4.57
CA SER A 115 -2.08 -7.49 3.37
C SER A 115 -2.47 -6.03 3.23
N ALA A 116 -2.13 -5.42 2.10
CA ALA A 116 -2.64 -4.13 1.67
C ALA A 116 -3.16 -4.25 0.22
N MET A 117 -3.84 -5.36 -0.07
CA MET A 117 -4.39 -5.67 -1.38
C MET A 117 -5.76 -5.02 -1.57
N VAL A 118 -6.34 -5.22 -2.76
CA VAL A 118 -7.70 -4.78 -3.08
C VAL A 118 -8.52 -5.90 -3.70
N ALA A 119 -9.84 -5.73 -3.68
CA ALA A 119 -10.75 -6.65 -4.35
C ALA A 119 -10.86 -6.36 -5.86
N ASN A 120 -11.23 -7.39 -6.62
CA ASN A 120 -11.49 -7.29 -8.05
C ASN A 120 -12.73 -6.44 -8.37
N SER A 121 -12.61 -5.65 -9.43
CA SER A 121 -13.65 -4.77 -9.95
C SER A 121 -14.36 -5.40 -11.16
N ALA A 122 -15.49 -4.82 -11.57
CA ALA A 122 -16.23 -5.31 -12.73
C ALA A 122 -15.46 -5.03 -14.03
N ALA A 123 -15.74 -5.80 -15.09
CA ALA A 123 -15.09 -5.64 -16.39
C ALA A 123 -15.37 -4.28 -17.08
N THR A 124 -16.30 -3.48 -16.55
CA THR A 124 -16.65 -2.14 -17.06
C THR A 124 -16.02 -1.01 -16.24
N THR A 125 -15.26 -1.34 -15.19
CA THR A 125 -14.64 -0.40 -14.26
C THR A 125 -13.13 -0.63 -14.18
N GLY A 126 -12.35 0.40 -13.92
CA GLY A 126 -10.92 0.25 -13.70
C GLY A 126 -10.59 -0.49 -12.39
N GLY A 127 -9.59 -1.36 -12.42
CA GLY A 127 -9.10 -2.05 -11.24
C GLY A 127 -8.38 -1.10 -10.27
N ALA A 128 -8.51 -1.29 -8.96
CA ALA A 128 -7.83 -0.45 -7.98
C ALA A 128 -6.35 -0.84 -7.82
N GLY A 129 -5.49 0.12 -7.51
CA GLY A 129 -4.09 -0.12 -7.23
C GLY A 129 -3.88 -0.65 -5.80
N GLY A 130 -2.86 -1.51 -5.66
CA GLY A 130 -2.46 -2.06 -4.37
C GLY A 130 -1.88 -1.01 -3.39
N GLY A 131 -1.65 -1.43 -2.15
CA GLY A 131 -1.19 -0.57 -1.06
C GLY A 131 0.34 -0.59 -0.85
N ARG A 132 0.78 -0.07 0.31
CA ARG A 132 2.21 -0.01 0.66
C ARG A 132 2.48 -0.76 1.95
N ILE A 133 3.51 -1.57 1.98
CA ILE A 133 3.97 -2.26 3.19
C ILE A 133 5.45 -1.94 3.37
N ALA A 134 5.82 -1.41 4.54
CA ALA A 134 7.20 -1.22 4.92
C ALA A 134 7.48 -1.80 6.31
N VAL A 135 8.59 -2.53 6.44
CA VAL A 135 9.06 -3.08 7.71
C VAL A 135 10.49 -2.60 7.97
N TRP A 136 10.69 -1.87 9.06
CA TRP A 136 11.97 -1.37 9.52
C TRP A 136 12.48 -2.26 10.64
N LYS A 137 13.69 -2.80 10.46
CA LYS A 137 14.47 -3.45 11.50
C LYS A 137 15.67 -2.58 11.85
N GLN A 138 15.78 -2.24 13.13
CA GLN A 138 16.96 -1.58 13.71
C GLN A 138 17.38 -0.30 12.98
N VAL A 139 16.42 0.41 12.38
CA VAL A 139 16.65 1.73 11.77
C VAL A 139 16.88 2.74 12.89
N SER A 140 18.01 3.45 12.85
CA SER A 140 18.34 4.47 13.86
C SER A 140 17.36 5.64 13.80
N ALA A 141 17.21 6.39 14.90
CA ALA A 141 16.31 7.55 14.94
C ALA A 141 16.66 8.58 13.85
N THR A 142 17.95 8.88 13.65
CA THR A 142 18.41 9.82 12.61
C THR A 142 18.07 9.35 11.20
N ALA A 143 18.33 8.08 10.90
CA ALA A 143 17.98 7.49 9.60
C ALA A 143 16.45 7.46 9.41
N GLY A 144 15.71 7.14 10.47
CA GLY A 144 14.26 7.11 10.48
C GLY A 144 13.64 8.47 10.18
N THR A 145 14.16 9.55 10.78
CA THR A 145 13.72 10.92 10.48
C THR A 145 13.89 11.27 9.01
N ALA A 146 15.05 10.95 8.41
CA ALA A 146 15.30 11.22 6.99
C ALA A 146 14.38 10.39 6.08
N LEU A 147 14.18 9.10 6.38
CA LEU A 147 13.28 8.23 5.64
C LEU A 147 11.82 8.71 5.74
N LEU A 148 11.35 9.11 6.92
CA LEU A 148 10.01 9.70 7.11
C LEU A 148 9.83 11.01 6.34
N ALA A 149 10.89 11.79 6.17
CA ALA A 149 10.90 13.02 5.38
C ALA A 149 10.94 12.78 3.85
N GLY A 150 10.99 11.52 3.40
CA GLY A 150 10.96 11.18 1.97
C GLY A 150 12.31 10.78 1.37
N ALA A 151 13.37 10.60 2.17
CA ALA A 151 14.64 10.15 1.65
C ALA A 151 14.50 8.75 1.02
N GLY A 152 14.91 8.63 -0.25
CA GLY A 152 14.90 7.35 -0.97
C GLY A 152 16.01 6.39 -0.51
N VAL A 153 17.13 6.93 -0.02
CA VAL A 153 18.28 6.18 0.50
C VAL A 153 18.86 6.96 1.68
N VAL A 154 19.29 6.24 2.72
CA VAL A 154 19.98 6.82 3.88
C VAL A 154 21.20 5.98 4.25
N PRO A 155 22.33 6.60 4.69
CA PRO A 155 23.52 5.85 5.09
C PRO A 155 23.23 4.83 6.19
N GLY A 156 23.80 3.63 6.06
CA GLY A 156 23.68 2.56 7.05
C GLY A 156 22.34 1.81 7.05
N VAL A 157 21.42 2.10 6.13
CA VAL A 157 20.18 1.35 5.95
C VAL A 157 20.18 0.66 4.59
N VAL A 158 19.90 -0.63 4.58
CA VAL A 158 19.70 -1.41 3.36
C VAL A 158 18.22 -1.61 3.10
N ILE A 159 17.82 -1.42 1.86
CA ILE A 159 16.44 -1.51 1.39
C ILE A 159 16.32 -2.71 0.46
N ALA A 160 15.36 -3.59 0.71
CA ALA A 160 15.08 -4.76 -0.09
C ALA A 160 13.59 -4.91 -0.41
N GLU A 161 13.29 -5.50 -1.57
CA GLU A 161 11.93 -5.92 -1.97
C GLU A 161 11.60 -7.35 -1.50
N GLY A 162 12.63 -8.17 -1.32
CA GLY A 162 12.50 -9.58 -0.95
C GLY A 162 12.22 -9.77 0.55
N PRO A 163 11.52 -10.85 0.93
CA PRO A 163 11.13 -11.11 2.31
C PRO A 163 12.35 -11.13 3.24
N LEU A 164 12.15 -10.68 4.48
CA LEU A 164 13.16 -10.88 5.52
C LEU A 164 13.26 -12.37 5.82
N ASP A 165 14.48 -12.92 5.89
CA ASP A 165 14.75 -14.34 6.20
C ASP A 165 14.03 -14.85 7.46
N THR A 166 13.67 -13.94 8.37
CA THR A 166 13.02 -14.24 9.64
C THR A 166 11.50 -14.24 9.60
N PHE A 167 10.87 -13.79 8.51
CA PHE A 167 9.42 -13.81 8.31
C PHE A 167 9.10 -14.66 7.08
N THR A 168 8.43 -15.79 7.30
CA THR A 168 8.09 -16.77 6.25
C THR A 168 6.60 -16.72 5.88
N GLY A 169 5.88 -15.76 6.44
CA GLY A 169 4.48 -15.49 6.12
C GLY A 169 4.29 -14.82 4.76
N ALA A 170 3.02 -14.57 4.42
CA ALA A 170 2.65 -13.93 3.16
C ALA A 170 2.63 -12.39 3.28
N VAL A 171 3.13 -11.72 2.24
CA VAL A 171 2.99 -10.26 2.09
C VAL A 171 2.35 -9.97 0.75
N VAL A 172 1.17 -9.36 0.77
CA VAL A 172 0.31 -9.20 -0.41
C VAL A 172 -0.06 -7.73 -0.59
N VAL A 173 0.25 -7.19 -1.78
CA VAL A 173 -0.07 -5.81 -2.16
C VAL A 173 -0.72 -5.78 -3.55
N ASP A 174 -1.45 -6.82 -3.92
CA ASP A 174 -1.97 -6.96 -5.28
C ASP A 174 -2.95 -5.84 -5.65
N GLY A 175 -2.86 -5.43 -6.92
CA GLY A 175 -3.87 -4.61 -7.57
C GLY A 175 -5.08 -5.45 -7.99
N GLY A 176 -6.22 -4.79 -8.15
CA GLY A 176 -7.47 -5.44 -8.52
C GLY A 176 -7.61 -5.56 -10.03
N THR A 177 -8.30 -6.60 -10.48
CA THR A 177 -8.70 -6.70 -11.89
C THR A 177 -9.82 -5.70 -12.21
N GLY A 178 -10.02 -5.44 -13.50
CA GLY A 178 -11.05 -4.55 -14.04
C GLY A 178 -10.97 -4.55 -15.57
N TYR A 179 -11.52 -3.53 -16.23
CA TYR A 179 -11.27 -3.33 -17.66
C TYR A 179 -9.77 -3.19 -17.94
N ASN A 180 -9.18 -2.14 -17.36
CA ASN A 180 -7.75 -2.05 -17.16
C ASN A 180 -7.46 -2.45 -15.70
N PRO A 181 -6.59 -3.44 -15.44
CA PRO A 181 -6.17 -3.80 -14.09
C PRO A 181 -5.47 -2.64 -13.39
N GLY A 182 -5.53 -2.62 -12.06
CA GLY A 182 -4.64 -1.78 -11.25
C GLY A 182 -3.31 -2.47 -11.01
N ASP A 183 -2.25 -1.67 -10.85
CA ASP A 183 -0.92 -2.20 -10.55
C ASP A 183 -0.84 -2.70 -9.10
N ALA A 184 0.05 -3.67 -8.88
CA ALA A 184 0.47 -4.05 -7.54
C ALA A 184 1.14 -2.87 -6.81
N GLY A 185 1.05 -2.93 -5.49
CA GLY A 185 1.66 -1.98 -4.58
C GLY A 185 3.15 -2.22 -4.34
N THR A 186 3.66 -1.67 -3.24
CA THR A 186 5.10 -1.74 -2.92
C THR A 186 5.35 -2.41 -1.58
N ILE A 187 6.35 -3.29 -1.53
CA ILE A 187 6.85 -3.91 -0.30
C ILE A 187 8.29 -3.42 -0.08
N ARG A 188 8.61 -2.96 1.13
CA ARG A 188 9.97 -2.53 1.47
C ARG A 188 10.40 -3.10 2.82
N TYR A 189 11.56 -3.74 2.85
CA TYR A 189 12.22 -4.15 4.07
C TYR A 189 13.47 -3.32 4.26
N LEU A 190 13.54 -2.60 5.38
CA LEU A 190 14.64 -1.72 5.73
C LEU A 190 15.40 -2.31 6.90
N ASP A 191 16.70 -2.48 6.73
CA ASP A 191 17.60 -3.06 7.74
C ASP A 191 18.71 -2.08 8.07
N GLY A 192 18.62 -1.47 9.25
CA GLY A 192 19.58 -0.52 9.79
C GLY A 192 20.65 -1.14 10.71
N ARG A 193 20.77 -2.47 10.74
CA ARG A 193 21.81 -3.14 11.52
C ARG A 193 23.20 -2.59 11.16
N PRO A 194 24.04 -2.25 12.15
CA PRO A 194 25.43 -1.86 11.89
C PRO A 194 26.15 -2.92 11.08
N ARG A 195 26.69 -2.57 9.91
CA ARG A 195 27.36 -3.51 8.99
C ARG A 195 28.88 -3.58 9.15
N GLY A 196 29.39 -3.31 10.36
CA GLY A 196 30.81 -3.38 10.65
C GLY A 196 31.08 -3.73 12.11
N THR A 197 32.00 -4.67 12.32
CA THR A 197 32.67 -4.85 13.61
C THR A 197 33.75 -3.79 13.70
N VAL A 198 33.57 -2.75 14.51
CA VAL A 198 34.70 -1.89 14.91
C VAL A 198 35.39 -2.59 16.07
N LEU A 199 36.44 -3.35 15.76
CA LEU A 199 37.35 -3.86 16.78
C LEU A 199 38.32 -2.72 17.14
N LEU A 200 38.03 -2.01 18.22
CA LEU A 200 39.00 -1.08 18.79
C LEU A 200 39.94 -1.88 19.71
N LEU A 201 41.06 -2.36 19.16
CA LEU A 201 42.17 -2.84 19.98
C LEU A 201 42.87 -1.62 20.58
N ARG A 202 43.02 -1.62 21.90
CA ARG A 202 43.97 -0.76 22.61
C ARG A 202 45.07 -1.63 23.15
#